data_AF-A0A096M1Z7-F1
#
_entry.id   AF-A0A096M1Z7-F1
#
_cell.length_a   1.000
_cell.length_b   1.000
_cell.length_c   1.000
_cell.angle_alpha   90.00
_cell.angle_beta   90.00
_cell.angle_gamma   90.00
#
_symmetry.space_group_name_H-M   'P 1'
#
loop_
_entity.id
_entity.type
_entity.pdbx_description
1 polymer ?
#
loop_
_entity_poly.entity_id
_entity_poly.type
_entity_poly.pdbx_seq_one_letter_code
_entity_poly.pdbx_strand_id
1 'polypeptide(L)'
;LPVMASLKAFRTTPYVCFLLCCLALPLQGLEIFDPEEVEYIRSNATATAGGSVTLDCGSVMPAIYIWGFTKPGTDNNVAVAHNYGQGPKVQPQADSLGSIQLRDDAPALVLEDLQKDAAGMYTCQALYDTDEGARITFYFTRLEVEDK
;
A
#
# COMPACT_ATOMS: atom_id res chain seq x y z
N LEU A 1 -20.57 -39.65 -61.62
CA LEU A 1 -21.56 -38.88 -60.81
C LEU A 1 -21.33 -39.24 -59.35
N PRO A 2 -21.40 -38.26 -58.42
CA PRO A 2 -20.26 -37.63 -57.72
C PRO A 2 -20.25 -38.02 -56.20
N VAL A 3 -19.41 -37.58 -55.26
CA VAL A 3 -18.74 -36.31 -54.97
C VAL A 3 -17.49 -36.61 -54.12
N MET A 4 -16.31 -36.13 -54.52
CA MET A 4 -15.14 -35.99 -53.64
C MET A 4 -15.40 -34.82 -52.69
N ALA A 5 -15.47 -35.09 -51.38
CA ALA A 5 -15.50 -34.07 -50.36
C ALA A 5 -14.10 -33.43 -50.25
N SER A 6 -14.00 -32.17 -50.66
CA SER A 6 -12.79 -31.36 -50.55
C SER A 6 -12.59 -30.97 -49.08
N LEU A 7 -11.58 -31.55 -48.42
CA LEU A 7 -11.10 -31.05 -47.13
C LEU A 7 -10.43 -29.70 -47.37
N LYS A 8 -11.15 -28.62 -47.08
CA LYS A 8 -10.56 -27.29 -46.93
C LYS A 8 -9.67 -27.30 -45.68
N ALA A 9 -8.36 -27.30 -45.89
CA ALA A 9 -7.40 -26.94 -44.85
C ALA A 9 -7.71 -25.51 -44.39
N PHE A 10 -8.23 -25.39 -43.16
CA PHE A 10 -8.41 -24.10 -42.52
C PHE A 10 -7.02 -23.54 -42.22
N ARG A 11 -6.59 -22.57 -43.02
CA ARG A 11 -5.33 -21.85 -42.83
C ARG A 11 -5.55 -20.91 -41.64
N THR A 12 -5.26 -21.39 -40.44
CA THR A 12 -5.37 -20.60 -39.21
C THR A 12 -4.37 -19.46 -39.28
N THR A 13 -4.88 -18.24 -39.48
CA THR A 13 -4.08 -17.02 -39.55
C THR A 13 -3.36 -16.83 -38.21
N PRO A 14 -2.03 -16.63 -38.18
CA PRO A 14 -1.26 -16.54 -36.92
C PRO A 14 -1.75 -15.42 -35.99
N TYR A 15 -2.39 -14.39 -36.55
CA TYR A 15 -3.06 -13.32 -35.80
C TYR A 15 -4.21 -13.80 -34.90
N VAL A 16 -4.97 -14.81 -35.34
CA VAL A 16 -6.11 -15.35 -34.58
C VAL A 16 -5.58 -16.12 -33.36
N CYS A 17 -4.47 -16.83 -33.52
CA CYS A 17 -3.83 -17.56 -32.42
C CYS A 17 -3.23 -16.59 -31.38
N PHE A 18 -2.64 -15.48 -31.82
CA PHE A 18 -2.10 -14.44 -30.93
C PHE A 18 -3.21 -13.72 -30.13
N LEU A 19 -4.34 -13.37 -30.78
CA LEU A 19 -5.50 -12.78 -30.12
C LEU A 19 -6.15 -13.72 -29.10
N LEU A 20 -6.26 -15.02 -29.41
CA LEU A 20 -6.75 -16.03 -28.47
C LEU A 20 -5.78 -16.24 -27.28
N CYS A 21 -4.48 -16.11 -27.48
CA CYS A 21 -3.49 -16.25 -26.41
C CYS A 21 -3.52 -15.06 -25.43
N CYS A 22 -3.78 -13.84 -25.93
CA CYS A 22 -3.96 -12.66 -25.09
C CYS A 22 -5.25 -12.69 -24.25
N LEU A 23 -6.30 -13.35 -24.75
CA LEU A 23 -7.57 -13.53 -24.03
C LEU A 23 -7.52 -14.67 -22.98
N ALA A 24 -6.49 -15.52 -23.04
CA ALA A 24 -6.33 -16.68 -22.16
C ALA A 24 -5.33 -16.44 -21.02
N LEU A 25 -4.69 -15.28 -20.94
CA LEU A 25 -3.91 -14.91 -19.76
C LEU A 25 -4.90 -14.67 -18.61
N PRO A 26 -4.86 -15.46 -17.53
CA PRO A 26 -5.69 -15.15 -16.38
C PRO A 26 -5.20 -13.82 -15.84
N LEU A 27 -6.05 -12.79 -15.93
CA LEU A 27 -5.86 -11.54 -15.21
C LEU A 27 -6.09 -11.88 -13.73
N GLN A 28 -5.08 -12.44 -13.07
CA GLN A 28 -5.11 -12.68 -11.63
C GLN A 28 -5.00 -11.32 -10.95
N GLY A 29 -6.13 -10.62 -10.89
CA GLY A 29 -6.27 -9.47 -10.01
C GLY A 29 -6.29 -9.95 -8.56
N LEU A 30 -5.81 -9.11 -7.66
CA LEU A 30 -6.00 -9.32 -6.23
C LEU A 30 -7.51 -9.35 -5.94
N GLU A 31 -8.03 -10.52 -5.56
CA GLU A 31 -9.43 -10.66 -5.15
C GLU A 31 -9.52 -10.30 -3.67
N ILE A 32 -9.97 -9.07 -3.40
CA ILE A 32 -10.27 -8.63 -2.04
C ILE A 32 -11.64 -9.19 -1.68
N PHE A 33 -11.63 -10.37 -1.04
CA PHE A 33 -12.81 -10.85 -0.34
C PHE A 33 -13.08 -9.86 0.79
N ASP A 34 -14.25 -9.23 0.79
CA ASP A 34 -14.70 -8.33 1.86
C ASP A 34 -14.78 -9.12 3.17
N PRO A 35 -13.77 -9.05 4.05
CA PRO A 35 -13.83 -9.74 5.32
C PRO A 35 -14.81 -8.94 6.17
N GLU A 36 -15.77 -9.59 6.83
CA GLU A 36 -16.68 -8.93 7.76
C GLU A 36 -15.95 -8.15 8.89
N GLU A 37 -14.63 -8.33 9.06
CA GLU A 37 -13.82 -7.75 10.11
C GLU A 37 -12.54 -7.09 9.57
N VAL A 38 -12.54 -5.74 9.53
CA VAL A 38 -11.33 -4.92 9.37
C VAL A 38 -10.73 -4.68 10.75
N GLU A 39 -9.44 -4.95 10.92
CA GLU A 39 -8.77 -4.74 12.20
C GLU A 39 -8.28 -3.29 12.35
N TYR A 40 -8.52 -2.71 13.53
CA TYR A 40 -8.11 -1.36 13.88
C TYR A 40 -7.20 -1.38 15.12
N ILE A 41 -5.92 -1.08 14.92
CA ILE A 41 -4.92 -1.05 15.99
C ILE A 41 -4.59 0.40 16.32
N ARG A 42 -4.57 0.76 17.60
CA ARG A 42 -4.26 2.12 18.05
C ARG A 42 -3.07 2.14 18.98
N SER A 43 -2.21 3.14 18.83
CA SER A 43 -1.04 3.38 19.67
C SER A 43 -0.83 4.88 19.88
N ASN A 44 0.06 5.20 20.82
CA ASN A 44 0.54 6.56 21.04
C ASN A 44 2.07 6.55 21.01
N ALA A 45 2.66 7.63 20.54
CA ALA A 45 4.09 7.87 20.57
C ALA A 45 4.36 9.31 21.03
N THR A 46 5.48 9.51 21.71
CA THR A 46 5.97 10.82 22.14
C THR A 46 7.39 11.02 21.63
N ALA A 47 7.70 12.23 21.20
CA ALA A 47 9.05 12.62 20.83
C ALA A 47 9.24 14.13 21.07
N THR A 48 10.48 14.59 21.15
CA THR A 48 10.78 16.01 21.28
C THR A 48 10.93 16.66 19.90
N ALA A 49 10.64 17.95 19.79
CA ALA A 49 10.91 18.72 18.58
C ALA A 49 12.40 18.61 18.21
N GLY A 50 12.71 18.38 16.94
CA GLY A 50 14.06 18.10 16.44
C GLY A 50 14.62 16.73 16.85
N GLY A 51 13.82 15.89 17.49
CA GLY A 51 14.14 14.49 17.78
C GLY A 51 13.68 13.55 16.67
N SER A 52 13.59 12.26 17.02
CA SER A 52 13.19 11.20 16.09
C SER A 52 12.19 10.24 16.70
N VAL A 53 11.32 9.65 15.88
CA VAL A 53 10.39 8.58 16.27
C VAL A 53 10.25 7.57 15.15
N THR A 54 9.98 6.31 15.51
CA THR A 54 9.60 5.26 14.57
C THR A 54 8.16 4.85 14.86
N LEU A 55 7.31 4.85 13.83
CA LEU A 55 5.92 4.45 13.90
C LEU A 55 5.74 3.13 13.14
N ASP A 56 5.32 2.08 13.84
CA ASP A 56 5.16 0.76 13.25
C ASP A 56 3.80 0.60 12.54
N CYS A 57 3.81 -0.14 11.43
CA CYS A 57 2.64 -0.57 10.67
C CYS A 57 2.57 -2.11 10.64
N GLY A 58 2.61 -2.69 11.83
CA GLY A 58 2.64 -4.14 12.02
C GLY A 58 4.04 -4.73 12.10
N SER A 59 4.10 -6.03 12.38
CA SER A 59 5.36 -6.77 12.55
C SER A 59 5.77 -7.56 11.30
N VAL A 60 4.90 -7.65 10.30
CA VAL A 60 5.10 -8.38 9.05
C VAL A 60 4.97 -7.40 7.89
N MET A 61 5.87 -7.46 6.92
CA MET A 61 5.82 -6.60 5.74
C MET A 61 4.55 -6.89 4.91
N PRO A 62 3.63 -5.92 4.74
CA PRO A 62 2.46 -6.09 3.90
C PRO A 62 2.84 -5.97 2.42
N ALA A 63 1.99 -6.52 1.54
CA ALA A 63 2.17 -6.42 0.09
C ALA A 63 2.06 -4.97 -0.38
N ILE A 64 1.14 -4.22 0.23
CA ILE A 64 0.94 -2.79 0.01
C ILE A 64 0.79 -2.10 1.36
N TYR A 65 1.39 -0.92 1.52
CA TYR A 65 1.05 -0.03 2.63
C TYR A 65 1.00 1.44 2.21
N ILE A 66 0.14 2.20 2.89
CA ILE A 66 -0.01 3.64 2.71
C ILE A 66 0.00 4.30 4.08
N TRP A 67 0.90 5.27 4.26
CA TRP A 67 0.91 6.17 5.40
C TRP A 67 0.18 7.46 5.07
N GLY A 68 -0.76 7.83 5.93
CA GLY A 68 -1.44 9.11 5.93
C GLY A 68 -1.19 9.88 7.22
N PHE A 69 -1.21 11.20 7.14
CA PHE A 69 -1.12 12.12 8.27
C PHE A 69 -2.38 13.00 8.33
N THR A 70 -2.95 13.14 9.53
CA THR A 70 -4.04 14.07 9.79
C THR A 70 -3.62 15.05 10.88
N LYS A 71 -3.60 16.33 10.53
CA LYS A 71 -3.28 17.42 11.46
C LYS A 71 -4.40 17.59 12.50
N PRO A 72 -4.08 17.79 13.79
CA PRO A 72 -5.08 18.06 14.82
C PRO A 72 -6.02 19.21 14.45
N GLY A 73 -7.31 19.02 14.72
CA GLY A 73 -8.35 20.02 14.40
C GLY A 73 -8.78 20.05 12.93
N THR A 74 -8.28 19.14 12.09
CA THR A 74 -8.67 18.99 10.68
C THR A 74 -9.15 17.56 10.41
N ASP A 75 -9.87 17.37 9.31
CA ASP A 75 -10.27 16.06 8.76
C ASP A 75 -9.44 15.66 7.53
N ASN A 76 -8.48 16.51 7.13
CA ASN A 76 -7.66 16.30 5.95
C ASN A 76 -6.58 15.23 6.22
N ASN A 77 -6.79 14.02 5.70
CA ASN A 77 -5.79 12.96 5.69
C ASN A 77 -4.96 13.04 4.41
N VAL A 78 -3.67 13.37 4.55
CA VAL A 78 -2.74 13.49 3.42
C VAL A 78 -1.78 12.32 3.40
N ALA A 79 -1.57 11.71 2.23
CA ALA A 79 -0.58 10.66 2.07
C ALA A 79 0.83 11.22 2.25
N VAL A 80 1.62 10.58 3.12
CA VAL A 80 2.99 10.98 3.43
C VAL A 80 4.03 9.98 2.94
N ALA A 81 3.67 8.71 2.84
CA ALA A 81 4.54 7.67 2.28
C ALA A 81 3.72 6.46 1.83
N HIS A 82 4.27 5.61 0.97
CA HIS A 82 3.63 4.37 0.54
C HIS A 82 4.64 3.36 0.01
N ASN A 83 4.18 2.12 -0.13
CA ASN A 83 4.79 1.10 -0.98
C ASN A 83 3.66 0.32 -1.65
N TYR A 84 3.61 0.35 -2.99
CA TYR A 84 2.64 -0.39 -3.79
C TYR A 84 3.20 -1.71 -4.34
N GLY A 85 4.18 -2.31 -3.67
CA GLY A 85 4.92 -3.49 -4.12
C GLY A 85 6.10 -3.20 -5.05
N GLN A 86 6.42 -1.92 -5.31
CA GLN A 86 7.55 -1.49 -6.16
C GLN A 86 8.65 -0.79 -5.35
N GLY A 87 8.59 -0.90 -4.02
CA GLY A 87 9.51 -0.24 -3.10
C GLY A 87 8.90 1.00 -2.44
N PRO A 88 9.50 1.43 -1.32
CA PRO A 88 9.03 2.56 -0.52
C PRO A 88 9.20 3.89 -1.26
N LYS A 89 8.21 4.78 -1.09
CA LYS A 89 8.22 6.14 -1.65
C LYS A 89 7.64 7.12 -0.63
N VAL A 90 8.37 8.19 -0.37
CA VAL A 90 7.94 9.32 0.47
C VAL A 90 7.29 10.39 -0.42
N GLN A 91 6.24 11.03 0.08
CA GLN A 91 5.51 12.07 -0.64
C GLN A 91 6.05 13.47 -0.28
N PRO A 92 6.16 14.40 -1.23
CA PRO A 92 6.67 15.77 -0.97
C PRO A 92 5.89 16.54 0.09
N GLN A 93 4.60 16.24 0.26
CA GLN A 93 3.73 16.87 1.25
C GLN A 93 4.21 16.63 2.69
N ALA A 94 5.06 15.63 2.90
CA ALA A 94 5.56 15.25 4.20
C ALA A 94 6.77 16.08 4.68
N ASP A 95 7.42 16.84 3.80
CA ASP A 95 8.62 17.65 4.10
C ASP A 95 8.40 18.66 5.24
N SER A 96 7.15 19.08 5.44
CA SER A 96 6.78 20.01 6.53
C SER A 96 6.75 19.37 7.93
N LEU A 97 6.80 18.03 8.01
CA LEU A 97 6.72 17.28 9.27
C LEU A 97 8.13 16.94 9.81
N GLY A 98 9.16 17.00 8.96
CA GLY A 98 10.53 16.60 9.28
C GLY A 98 11.14 15.79 8.15
N SER A 99 12.25 15.10 8.44
CA SER A 99 12.85 14.14 7.53
C SER A 99 12.13 12.80 7.66
N ILE A 100 11.39 12.40 6.63
CA ILE A 100 10.63 11.15 6.62
C ILE A 100 11.36 10.09 5.81
N GLN A 101 11.46 8.89 6.40
CA GLN A 101 12.01 7.71 5.76
C GLN A 101 11.10 6.50 6.01
N LEU A 102 11.15 5.53 5.11
CA LEU A 102 10.54 4.23 5.31
C LEU A 102 11.65 3.21 5.54
N ARG A 103 11.45 2.29 6.47
CA ARG A 103 12.39 1.17 6.65
C ARG A 103 12.25 0.17 5.52
N ASP A 104 13.38 -0.37 5.07
CA ASP A 104 13.41 -1.42 4.05
C ASP A 104 13.10 -2.81 4.62
N ASP A 105 13.38 -3.01 5.91
CA ASP A 105 13.30 -4.31 6.61
C ASP A 105 12.01 -4.49 7.44
N ALA A 106 11.24 -3.42 7.64
CA ALA A 106 10.01 -3.42 8.44
C ALA A 106 9.01 -2.41 7.87
N PRO A 107 7.69 -2.64 8.00
CA PRO A 107 6.69 -1.67 7.60
C PRO A 107 6.61 -0.54 8.64
N ALA A 108 7.59 0.37 8.65
CA ALA A 108 7.67 1.42 9.64
C ALA A 108 8.03 2.77 9.02
N LEU A 109 7.42 3.82 9.54
CA LEU A 109 7.70 5.22 9.20
C LEU A 109 8.65 5.80 10.23
N VAL A 110 9.82 6.25 9.78
CA VAL A 110 10.80 6.95 10.62
C VAL A 110 10.66 8.44 10.33
N LEU A 111 10.47 9.22 11.39
CA LEU A 111 10.51 10.67 11.31
C LEU A 111 11.69 11.17 12.14
N GLU A 112 12.56 11.96 11.52
CA GLU A 112 13.72 12.61 12.13
C GLU A 112 13.58 14.13 11.98
N ASP A 113 14.37 14.88 12.76
CA ASP A 113 14.32 16.35 12.78
C ASP A 113 12.88 16.88 12.91
N LEU A 114 12.11 16.24 13.79
CA LEU A 114 10.66 16.44 13.94
C LEU A 114 10.29 17.92 14.11
N GLN A 115 9.40 18.41 13.25
CA GLN A 115 8.80 19.73 13.45
C GLN A 115 7.67 19.64 14.48
N LYS A 116 7.36 20.73 15.21
CA LYS A 116 6.22 20.73 16.16
C LYS A 116 4.90 20.38 15.48
N ASP A 117 4.74 20.82 14.23
CA ASP A 117 3.58 20.55 13.40
C ASP A 117 3.44 19.08 12.97
N ALA A 118 4.43 18.23 13.26
CA ALA A 118 4.36 16.78 13.07
C ALA A 118 3.48 16.08 14.10
N ALA A 119 3.09 16.76 15.19
CA ALA A 119 2.11 16.23 16.14
C ALA A 119 0.76 16.02 15.44
N GLY A 120 0.17 14.84 15.60
CA GLY A 120 -1.06 14.50 14.90
C GLY A 120 -1.36 13.00 14.87
N MET A 121 -2.29 12.62 14.00
CA MET A 121 -2.65 11.22 13.80
C MET A 121 -1.95 10.71 12.54
N TYR A 122 -1.17 9.65 12.70
CA TYR A 122 -0.60 8.88 11.59
C TYR A 122 -1.42 7.62 11.41
N THR A 123 -1.87 7.37 10.19
CA THR A 123 -2.62 6.17 9.83
C THR A 123 -1.81 5.37 8.84
N CYS A 124 -1.54 4.11 9.14
CA CYS A 124 -1.06 3.16 8.15
C CYS A 124 -2.15 2.19 7.74
N GLN A 125 -2.40 2.09 6.44
CA GLN A 125 -3.28 1.09 5.85
C GLN A 125 -2.38 -0.01 5.29
N ALA A 126 -2.38 -1.18 5.92
CA ALA A 126 -1.59 -2.34 5.50
C ALA A 126 -2.50 -3.35 4.81
N LEU A 127 -2.17 -3.69 3.56
CA LEU A 127 -2.83 -4.76 2.81
C LEU A 127 -1.88 -5.96 2.74
N TYR A 128 -2.34 -7.08 3.28
CA TYR A 128 -1.67 -8.36 3.23
C TYR A 128 -2.32 -9.23 2.17
N ASP A 129 -1.50 -9.79 1.29
CA ASP A 129 -1.92 -10.83 0.34
C ASP A 129 -1.52 -12.18 0.93
N THR A 130 -2.51 -12.98 1.34
CA THR A 130 -2.30 -14.24 2.06
C THR A 130 -3.02 -15.38 1.37
N ASP A 131 -2.62 -16.63 1.64
CA ASP A 131 -3.26 -17.82 1.07
C ASP A 131 -4.77 -17.92 1.41
N GLU A 132 -5.22 -17.24 2.47
CA GLU A 132 -6.62 -17.20 2.92
C GLU A 132 -7.42 -16.03 2.32
N GLY A 133 -6.78 -15.23 1.45
CA GLY A 133 -7.33 -14.03 0.83
C GLY A 133 -6.65 -12.74 1.30
N ALA A 134 -7.03 -11.63 0.68
CA ALA A 134 -6.53 -10.32 1.05
C ALA A 134 -7.08 -9.87 2.42
N ARG A 135 -6.22 -9.28 3.24
CA ARG A 135 -6.58 -8.72 4.55
C ARG A 135 -6.10 -7.29 4.67
N ILE A 136 -6.90 -6.44 5.31
CA ILE A 136 -6.55 -5.03 5.56
C ILE A 136 -6.55 -4.77 7.06
N THR A 137 -5.43 -4.23 7.55
CA THR A 137 -5.30 -3.75 8.93
C THR A 137 -4.98 -2.27 8.91
N PHE A 138 -5.66 -1.51 9.77
CA PHE A 138 -5.42 -0.08 9.96
C PHE A 138 -4.70 0.15 11.29
N TYR A 139 -3.51 0.76 11.23
CA TYR A 139 -2.75 1.20 12.40
C TYR A 139 -2.90 2.70 12.56
N PHE A 140 -3.30 3.15 13.75
CA PHE A 140 -3.44 4.55 14.09
C PHE A 140 -2.49 4.89 15.22
N THR A 141 -1.51 5.75 14.95
CA THR A 141 -0.56 6.21 15.94
C THR A 141 -0.75 7.70 16.16
N ARG A 142 -1.16 8.10 17.36
CA ARG A 142 -1.13 9.52 17.76
C ARG A 142 0.29 9.87 18.18
N LEU A 143 0.90 10.83 17.48
CA LEU A 143 2.19 11.39 17.85
C LEU A 143 1.99 12.71 18.59
N GLU A 144 2.57 12.80 19.78
CA GLU A 144 2.74 14.05 20.51
C GLU A 144 4.20 14.52 20.37
N VAL A 145 4.38 15.80 20.05
CA VAL A 145 5.71 16.41 19.93
C VAL A 145 5.88 17.43 21.05
N GLU A 146 6.78 17.13 21.98
CA GLU A 146 7.11 17.96 23.13
C GLU A 146 8.17 19.02 22.79
N ASP A 147 8.20 20.09 23.57
CA ASP A 147 9.25 21.09 23.47
C ASP A 147 10.60 20.53 23.96
N LYS A 148 11.71 21.09 23.45
CA LYS A 148 13.05 20.77 23.92
C LYS A 148 13.33 21.34 25.32
#